data_AF-A0A7W1G3U9-F1
#
_entry.id   AF-A0A7W1G3U9-F1
#
_cell.length_a   1.000
_cell.length_b   1.000
_cell.length_c   1.000
_cell.angle_alpha   90.00
_cell.angle_beta   90.00
_cell.angle_gamma   90.00
#
_symmetry.space_group_name_H-M   'P 1'
#
loop_
_entity.id
_entity.type
_entity.pdbx_description
1 polymer ?
#
loop_
_entity_poly.entity_id
_entity_poly.type
_entity_poly.pdbx_seq_one_letter_code
_entity_poly.pdbx_strand_id
1 'polypeptide(L)'
;MKTTHSLAIGSAIVALAIVGGCGLKKGSDSGPSSTFTFRSDPPTSYIQVDRAGMPAVATAVITSKNSYNQAKPSDDASGLFVPQIQTNVGAIHTKLDDDLMAANLTPASTPTSMAQAGPLIVPDTLKITTTTASGFPNGRKLTDPVVDVTLAVVLLNLGANTTGTTPVPQTALTLANIPLNPPANDRPFATAFPYLAAPF
;
A
#
# COMPACT_ATOMS: atom_id res chain seq x y z
N MET A 1 37.73 29.65 56.66
CA MET A 1 36.75 28.55 56.77
C MET A 1 35.86 28.60 55.53
N LYS A 2 36.22 27.83 54.51
CA LYS A 2 35.45 27.70 53.25
C LYS A 2 34.63 26.42 53.36
N THR A 3 33.31 26.55 53.36
CA THR A 3 32.36 25.44 53.48
C THR A 3 32.07 24.90 52.09
N THR A 4 32.49 23.67 51.81
CA THR A 4 32.25 22.95 50.56
C THR A 4 30.85 22.33 50.60
N HIS A 5 29.98 22.68 49.64
CA HIS A 5 28.72 22.00 49.44
C HIS A 5 28.89 20.85 48.44
N SER A 6 28.79 19.61 48.91
CA SER A 6 28.82 18.42 48.08
C SER A 6 27.49 18.22 47.36
N LEU A 7 27.57 18.10 46.03
CA LEU A 7 26.47 17.80 45.11
C LEU A 7 26.23 16.28 45.09
N ALA A 8 25.09 15.82 45.58
CA ALA A 8 24.68 14.41 45.48
C ALA A 8 23.93 14.19 44.16
N ILE A 9 24.57 13.52 43.20
CA ILE A 9 23.95 13.05 41.96
C ILE A 9 23.19 11.76 42.30
N GLY A 10 21.90 11.88 42.53
CA GLY A 10 20.99 10.74 42.71
C GLY A 10 20.80 10.02 41.37
N SER A 11 21.34 8.81 41.28
CA SER A 11 21.17 7.91 40.14
C SER A 11 19.72 7.41 40.08
N ALA A 12 18.93 7.93 39.14
CA ALA A 12 17.58 7.42 38.87
C ALA A 12 17.70 6.21 37.94
N ILE A 13 17.69 5.01 38.51
CA ILE A 13 17.49 3.76 37.78
C ILE A 13 16.06 3.76 37.27
N VAL A 14 15.88 4.00 35.96
CA VAL A 14 14.60 3.77 35.28
C VAL A 14 14.41 2.27 35.16
N ALA A 15 13.53 1.72 36.00
CA ALA A 15 13.07 0.34 35.89
C ALA A 15 12.29 0.19 34.58
N LEU A 16 12.86 -0.54 33.62
CA LEU A 16 12.18 -0.99 32.42
C LEU A 16 11.13 -2.03 32.82
N ALA A 17 9.89 -1.60 33.02
CA ALA A 17 8.76 -2.49 33.22
C ALA A 17 8.51 -3.26 31.91
N ILE A 18 8.87 -4.55 31.90
CA ILE A 18 8.43 -5.50 30.90
C ILE A 18 6.90 -5.58 31.02
N VAL A 19 6.18 -5.02 30.03
CA VAL A 19 4.73 -5.20 29.92
C VAL A 19 4.48 -6.67 29.54
N GLY A 20 4.37 -7.50 30.56
CA GLY A 20 3.75 -8.81 30.46
C GLY A 20 2.28 -8.63 30.09
N GLY A 21 1.85 -9.40 29.10
CA GLY A 21 0.52 -9.47 28.47
C GLY A 21 -0.61 -8.68 29.13
N CYS A 22 -1.20 -7.76 28.36
CA CYS A 22 -2.53 -7.23 28.64
C CYS A 22 -3.52 -8.40 28.82
N GLY A 23 -4.00 -8.58 30.05
CA GLY A 23 -5.12 -9.46 30.36
C GLY A 23 -6.39 -8.92 29.69
N LEU A 24 -6.75 -9.50 28.54
CA LEU A 24 -8.08 -9.34 27.97
C LEU A 24 -9.08 -10.01 28.90
N LYS A 25 -9.89 -9.21 29.62
CA LYS A 25 -11.12 -9.72 30.23
C LYS A 25 -12.09 -10.05 29.10
N LYS A 26 -12.27 -11.34 28.82
CA LYS A 26 -13.23 -11.89 27.86
C LYS A 26 -14.66 -11.54 28.31
N GLY A 27 -15.40 -10.85 27.45
CA GLY A 27 -16.86 -10.75 27.56
C GLY A 27 -17.49 -12.14 27.47
N SER A 28 -18.52 -12.38 28.26
CA SER A 28 -19.16 -13.69 28.41
C SER A 28 -19.99 -14.07 27.17
N ASP A 29 -19.32 -14.53 26.11
CA ASP A 29 -19.99 -15.22 25.01
C ASP A 29 -20.29 -16.66 25.46
N SER A 30 -21.57 -16.98 25.65
CA SER A 30 -22.08 -18.27 26.14
C SER A 30 -21.96 -19.45 25.16
N GLY A 31 -20.98 -19.41 24.24
CA GLY A 31 -20.61 -20.55 23.40
C GLY A 31 -19.54 -21.42 24.07
N PRO A 32 -19.36 -22.70 23.67
CA PRO A 32 -18.23 -23.49 24.14
C PRO A 32 -16.95 -22.71 23.85
N SER A 33 -16.20 -22.41 24.91
CA SER A 33 -14.90 -21.78 24.85
C SER A 33 -13.99 -22.60 23.93
N SER A 34 -13.90 -22.23 22.66
CA SER A 34 -12.89 -22.80 21.77
C SER A 34 -11.53 -22.35 22.29
N THR A 35 -10.78 -23.27 22.89
CA THR A 35 -9.39 -23.01 23.30
C THR A 35 -8.58 -22.77 22.03
N PHE A 36 -8.23 -21.52 21.76
CA PHE A 36 -7.32 -21.18 20.67
C PHE A 36 -5.90 -21.59 21.07
N THR A 37 -5.40 -22.69 20.51
CA THR A 37 -3.98 -23.07 20.63
C THR A 37 -3.19 -22.33 19.56
N PHE A 38 -2.51 -21.25 19.94
CA PHE A 38 -1.60 -20.53 19.05
C PHE A 38 -0.31 -21.33 18.86
N ARG A 39 0.20 -21.35 17.63
CA ARG A 39 1.48 -21.99 17.30
C ARG A 39 2.64 -21.17 17.92
N SER A 40 3.60 -21.85 18.55
CA SER A 40 4.74 -21.24 19.24
C SER A 40 6.08 -21.44 18.51
N ASP A 41 6.06 -22.00 17.30
CA ASP A 41 7.27 -22.20 16.50
C ASP A 41 7.95 -20.86 16.19
N PRO A 42 9.29 -20.79 16.14
CA PRO A 42 10.01 -19.56 15.85
C PRO A 42 9.69 -19.06 14.43
N PRO A 43 9.79 -17.74 14.14
CA PRO A 43 9.55 -17.20 12.79
C PRO A 43 10.37 -17.87 11.69
N THR A 44 11.55 -18.40 12.01
CA THR A 44 12.44 -19.14 11.10
C THR A 44 11.90 -20.50 10.67
N SER A 45 10.88 -21.04 11.35
CA SER A 45 10.19 -22.27 10.94
C SER A 45 9.20 -22.05 9.81
N TYR A 46 8.88 -20.80 9.49
CA TYR A 46 7.96 -20.43 8.43
C TYR A 46 8.73 -19.98 7.19
N ILE A 47 8.20 -20.33 6.03
CA ILE A 47 8.65 -19.81 4.74
C ILE A 47 7.61 -18.83 4.20
N GLN A 48 8.08 -17.81 3.49
CA GLN A 48 7.21 -16.91 2.77
C GLN A 48 6.66 -17.61 1.53
N VAL A 49 5.33 -17.73 1.45
CA VAL A 49 4.64 -18.36 0.30
C VAL A 49 4.02 -17.33 -0.63
N ASP A 50 3.70 -16.16 -0.09
CA ASP A 50 3.10 -15.06 -0.82
C ASP A 50 3.52 -13.71 -0.21
N ARG A 51 3.42 -12.67 -1.01
CA ARG A 51 3.57 -11.30 -0.57
C ARG A 51 2.66 -10.37 -1.35
N ALA A 52 2.09 -9.41 -0.64
CA ALA A 52 1.26 -8.36 -1.24
C ALA A 52 1.71 -7.02 -0.68
N GLY A 53 2.32 -6.19 -1.52
CA GLY A 53 2.58 -4.79 -1.25
C GLY A 53 1.55 -3.92 -1.95
N MET A 54 2.01 -3.19 -2.96
CA MET A 54 1.18 -2.31 -3.77
C MET A 54 0.20 -3.11 -4.64
N PRO A 55 -1.06 -2.65 -4.74
CA PRO A 55 -2.07 -3.24 -5.60
C PRO A 55 -1.59 -3.41 -7.05
N ALA A 56 -2.04 -4.49 -7.68
CA ALA A 56 -1.77 -4.87 -9.08
C ALA A 56 -0.31 -5.21 -9.46
N VAL A 57 0.70 -4.94 -8.62
CA VAL A 57 2.11 -5.22 -8.97
C VAL A 57 2.34 -6.71 -9.23
N ALA A 58 2.12 -7.54 -8.20
CA ALA A 58 2.31 -8.98 -8.30
C ALA A 58 1.43 -9.62 -9.37
N THR A 59 0.23 -9.08 -9.63
CA THR A 59 -0.74 -9.63 -10.58
C THR A 59 -0.38 -9.30 -12.03
N ALA A 60 -0.13 -8.02 -12.33
CA ALA A 60 -0.07 -7.50 -13.70
C ALA A 60 1.34 -7.44 -14.28
N VAL A 61 2.36 -7.13 -13.47
CA VAL A 61 3.72 -6.82 -13.99
C VAL A 61 4.80 -7.78 -13.51
N ILE A 62 4.44 -8.80 -12.74
CA ILE A 62 5.35 -9.87 -12.31
C ILE A 62 4.98 -11.18 -13.00
N THR A 63 5.94 -11.81 -13.67
CA THR A 63 5.75 -13.12 -14.34
C THR A 63 6.36 -14.24 -13.51
N SER A 64 7.46 -13.98 -12.81
CA SER A 64 8.16 -14.96 -11.96
C SER A 64 7.50 -15.05 -10.57
N LYS A 65 6.25 -15.52 -10.52
CA LYS A 65 5.39 -15.51 -9.32
C LYS A 65 6.06 -16.13 -8.10
N ASN A 66 6.54 -17.38 -8.21
CA ASN A 66 7.14 -18.08 -7.06
C ASN A 66 8.37 -17.36 -6.50
N SER A 67 9.26 -16.89 -7.38
CA SER A 67 10.47 -16.16 -6.96
C SER A 67 10.13 -14.82 -6.33
N TYR A 68 9.15 -14.10 -6.89
CA TYR A 68 8.67 -12.84 -6.33
C TYR A 68 8.04 -13.04 -4.95
N ASN A 69 7.17 -14.03 -4.82
CA ASN A 69 6.48 -14.35 -3.58
C ASN A 69 7.40 -14.76 -2.44
N GLN A 70 8.55 -15.37 -2.76
CA GLN A 70 9.57 -15.80 -1.79
C GLN A 70 10.64 -14.73 -1.51
N ALA A 71 10.62 -13.61 -2.24
CA ALA A 71 11.62 -12.56 -2.13
C ALA A 71 11.32 -11.57 -1.01
N LYS A 72 12.38 -11.06 -0.39
CA LYS A 72 12.33 -10.10 0.72
C LYS A 72 12.25 -8.68 0.19
N PRO A 73 11.76 -7.72 1.01
CA PRO A 73 11.82 -6.30 0.67
C PRO A 73 13.23 -5.80 0.32
N SER A 74 14.29 -6.39 0.89
CA SER A 74 15.67 -6.06 0.52
C SER A 74 16.00 -6.40 -0.93
N ASP A 75 15.40 -7.44 -1.48
CA ASP A 75 15.63 -7.86 -2.87
C ASP A 75 14.98 -6.87 -3.83
N ASP A 76 13.80 -6.35 -3.49
CA ASP A 76 13.17 -5.27 -4.25
C ASP A 76 14.00 -4.01 -4.22
N ALA A 77 14.48 -3.62 -3.03
CA ALA A 77 15.33 -2.45 -2.84
C ALA A 77 16.64 -2.56 -3.64
N SER A 78 17.13 -3.78 -3.88
CA SER A 78 18.27 -4.05 -4.77
C SER A 78 17.93 -3.97 -6.27
N GLY A 79 16.64 -3.84 -6.61
CA GLY A 79 16.15 -3.74 -7.97
C GLY A 79 15.91 -5.09 -8.65
N LEU A 80 15.87 -6.21 -7.91
CA LEU A 80 15.83 -7.56 -8.48
C LEU A 80 14.72 -7.76 -9.52
N PHE A 81 13.53 -7.18 -9.28
CA PHE A 81 12.37 -7.32 -10.17
C PHE A 81 12.12 -6.10 -11.07
N VAL A 82 12.89 -5.01 -10.91
CA VAL A 82 12.71 -3.77 -11.70
C VAL A 82 12.81 -4.02 -13.21
N PRO A 83 13.77 -4.83 -13.73
CA PRO A 83 13.82 -5.13 -15.15
C PRO A 83 12.56 -5.81 -15.68
N GLN A 84 12.02 -6.79 -14.95
CA GLN A 84 10.78 -7.47 -15.33
C GLN A 84 9.58 -6.52 -15.32
N ILE A 85 9.46 -5.69 -14.27
CA ILE A 85 8.41 -4.69 -14.17
C ILE A 85 8.49 -3.75 -15.37
N GLN A 86 9.68 -3.23 -15.69
CA GLN A 86 9.89 -2.33 -16.82
C GLN A 86 9.52 -2.98 -18.16
N THR A 87 9.90 -4.24 -18.39
CA THR A 87 9.52 -4.99 -19.60
C THR A 87 8.00 -5.12 -19.72
N ASN A 88 7.32 -5.53 -18.64
CA ASN A 88 5.88 -5.74 -18.66
C ASN A 88 5.09 -4.42 -18.76
N VAL A 89 5.55 -3.35 -18.10
CA VAL A 89 4.98 -2.00 -18.26
C VAL A 89 5.15 -1.52 -19.70
N GLY A 90 6.32 -1.70 -20.31
CA GLY A 90 6.55 -1.36 -21.72
C GLY A 90 5.64 -2.14 -22.68
N ALA A 91 5.37 -3.42 -22.38
CA ALA A 91 4.41 -4.21 -23.15
C ALA A 91 2.97 -3.68 -23.03
N ILE A 92 2.56 -3.20 -21.84
CA ILE A 92 1.25 -2.57 -21.65
C ILE A 92 1.15 -1.27 -22.45
N HIS A 93 2.17 -0.41 -22.39
CA HIS A 93 2.24 0.82 -23.20
C HIS A 93 2.12 0.54 -24.69
N THR A 94 2.85 -0.46 -25.19
CA THR A 94 2.76 -0.88 -26.60
C THR A 94 1.34 -1.28 -27.03
N LYS A 95 0.49 -1.71 -26.09
CA LYS A 95 -0.87 -2.17 -26.36
C LYS A 95 -1.95 -1.12 -26.13
N LEU A 96 -1.70 -0.09 -25.33
CA LEU A 96 -2.73 0.84 -24.87
C LEU A 96 -2.41 2.31 -25.19
N ASP A 97 -1.18 2.68 -25.54
CA ASP A 97 -0.83 4.08 -25.76
C ASP A 97 -1.61 4.71 -26.92
N ASP A 98 -1.90 3.94 -27.98
CA ASP A 98 -2.73 4.38 -29.09
C ASP A 98 -4.18 4.63 -28.66
N ASP A 99 -4.76 3.74 -27.87
CA ASP A 99 -6.09 3.91 -27.29
C ASP A 99 -6.17 5.14 -26.37
N LEU A 100 -5.14 5.35 -25.53
CA LEU A 100 -5.05 6.52 -24.65
C LEU A 100 -4.93 7.83 -25.47
N MET A 101 -4.12 7.83 -26.52
CA MET A 101 -4.01 8.98 -27.43
C MET A 101 -5.32 9.24 -28.17
N ALA A 102 -6.04 8.20 -28.61
CA ALA A 102 -7.36 8.31 -29.21
C ALA A 102 -8.40 8.90 -28.23
N ALA A 103 -8.21 8.67 -26.93
CA ALA A 103 -8.99 9.30 -25.87
C ALA A 103 -8.53 10.73 -25.50
N ASN A 104 -7.58 11.32 -26.24
CA ASN A 104 -6.95 12.63 -25.96
C ASN A 104 -6.20 12.70 -24.63
N LEU A 105 -5.78 11.55 -24.10
CA LEU A 105 -4.89 11.47 -22.95
C LEU A 105 -3.43 11.49 -23.43
N THR A 106 -2.53 11.88 -22.54
CA THR A 106 -1.09 11.93 -22.84
C THR A 106 -0.39 10.78 -22.11
N PRO A 107 -0.02 9.69 -22.82
CA PRO A 107 0.65 8.56 -22.19
C PRO A 107 2.01 8.94 -21.62
N ALA A 108 2.40 8.27 -20.54
CA ALA A 108 3.77 8.31 -20.04
C ALA A 108 4.69 7.46 -20.93
N SER A 109 5.94 7.88 -21.07
CA SER A 109 6.98 6.96 -21.55
C SER A 109 7.27 5.92 -20.47
N THR A 110 7.71 4.71 -20.84
CA THR A 110 8.08 3.68 -19.84
C THR A 110 9.06 4.20 -18.76
N PRO A 111 10.12 4.98 -19.10
CA PRO A 111 10.96 5.61 -18.07
C PRO A 111 10.19 6.55 -17.13
N THR A 112 9.27 7.35 -17.65
CA THR A 112 8.39 8.23 -16.86
C THR A 112 7.54 7.39 -15.91
N SER A 113 6.90 6.32 -16.39
CA SER A 113 6.06 5.42 -15.59
C SER A 113 6.84 4.79 -14.43
N MET A 114 8.07 4.33 -14.70
CA MET A 114 8.94 3.77 -13.67
C MET A 114 9.37 4.81 -12.62
N ALA A 115 9.65 6.05 -13.04
CA ALA A 115 9.99 7.14 -12.12
C ALA A 115 8.79 7.54 -11.23
N GLN A 116 7.58 7.57 -11.79
CA GLN A 116 6.35 7.90 -11.06
C GLN A 116 5.95 6.81 -10.06
N ALA A 117 6.00 5.55 -10.47
CA ALA A 117 5.55 4.41 -9.65
C ALA A 117 6.63 3.88 -8.70
N GLY A 118 7.91 4.01 -9.04
CA GLY A 118 9.06 3.45 -8.33
C GLY A 118 9.05 3.69 -6.81
N PRO A 119 8.82 4.93 -6.32
CA PRO A 119 8.75 5.19 -4.88
C PRO A 119 7.66 4.42 -4.12
N LEU A 120 6.64 3.93 -4.81
CA LEU A 120 5.55 3.14 -4.22
C LEU A 120 5.87 1.63 -4.21
N ILE A 121 6.56 1.14 -5.25
CA ILE A 121 6.73 -0.31 -5.49
C ILE A 121 8.16 -0.82 -5.19
N VAL A 122 9.10 0.07 -4.82
CA VAL A 122 10.48 -0.29 -4.47
C VAL A 122 10.84 0.25 -3.08
N PRO A 123 10.97 -0.61 -2.04
CA PRO A 123 10.49 -2.00 -2.03
C PRO A 123 8.96 -2.10 -2.08
N ASP A 124 8.43 -3.24 -2.49
CA ASP A 124 6.97 -3.43 -2.60
C ASP A 124 6.36 -3.72 -1.23
N THR A 125 6.21 -2.67 -0.43
CA THR A 125 5.67 -2.74 0.93
C THR A 125 4.57 -1.70 1.13
N LEU A 126 3.59 -2.05 1.99
CA LEU A 126 2.57 -1.09 2.42
C LEU A 126 3.22 -0.07 3.36
N LYS A 127 3.18 1.20 2.97
CA LYS A 127 3.72 2.33 3.74
C LYS A 127 2.58 3.03 4.48
N ILE A 128 2.67 3.06 5.81
CA ILE A 128 1.69 3.73 6.67
C ILE A 128 2.39 4.78 7.53
N THR A 129 1.93 6.01 7.42
CA THR A 129 2.30 7.14 8.26
C THR A 129 1.09 7.51 9.10
N THR A 130 1.19 7.32 10.41
CA THR A 130 0.07 7.48 11.36
C THR A 130 -0.26 8.93 11.68
N THR A 131 0.58 9.87 11.24
CA THR A 131 0.39 11.32 11.40
C THR A 131 -0.25 11.98 10.19
N THR A 132 -0.40 11.27 9.07
CA THR A 132 -1.06 11.75 7.86
C THR A 132 -2.45 11.14 7.71
N ALA A 133 -3.34 11.83 7.00
CA ALA A 133 -4.67 11.32 6.72
C ALA A 133 -4.59 9.91 6.08
N SER A 134 -5.51 9.03 6.48
CA SER A 134 -5.66 7.72 5.84
C SER A 134 -6.22 7.88 4.42
N GLY A 135 -5.85 6.95 3.53
CA GLY A 135 -6.28 6.89 2.14
C GLY A 135 -5.11 6.51 1.24
N PHE A 136 -5.38 5.93 0.08
CA PHE A 136 -4.36 5.47 -0.83
C PHE A 136 -3.41 6.61 -1.26
N PRO A 137 -2.07 6.44 -1.19
CA PRO A 137 -1.33 5.20 -0.87
C PRO A 137 -0.99 4.99 0.62
N ASN A 138 -1.37 5.90 1.52
CA ASN A 138 -1.25 5.76 2.99
C ASN A 138 -2.34 4.83 3.55
N GLY A 139 -2.32 3.57 3.12
CA GLY A 139 -3.39 2.59 3.33
C GLY A 139 -4.43 2.67 2.20
N ARG A 140 -5.70 2.40 2.52
CA ARG A 140 -6.83 2.64 1.61
C ARG A 140 -8.13 2.80 2.39
N LYS A 141 -9.02 3.66 1.93
CA LYS A 141 -10.43 3.70 2.33
C LYS A 141 -11.23 2.74 1.45
N LEU A 142 -12.44 2.43 1.90
CA LEU A 142 -13.38 1.60 1.13
C LEU A 142 -13.78 2.24 -0.20
N THR A 143 -13.73 3.58 -0.28
CA THR A 143 -14.10 4.36 -1.47
C THR A 143 -12.94 4.69 -2.39
N ASP A 144 -11.70 4.33 -2.04
CA ASP A 144 -10.55 4.75 -2.83
C ASP A 144 -10.53 4.02 -4.19
N PRO A 145 -10.46 4.72 -5.32
CA PRO A 145 -10.42 4.11 -6.66
C PRO A 145 -9.00 3.61 -6.97
N VAL A 146 -8.53 2.66 -6.18
CA VAL A 146 -7.13 2.21 -6.16
C VAL A 146 -6.63 1.80 -7.54
N VAL A 147 -7.43 1.03 -8.30
CA VAL A 147 -7.02 0.52 -9.61
C VAL A 147 -6.89 1.67 -10.62
N ASP A 148 -7.83 2.61 -10.64
CA ASP A 148 -7.77 3.77 -11.54
C ASP A 148 -6.58 4.67 -11.21
N VAL A 149 -6.29 4.86 -9.91
CA VAL A 149 -5.12 5.62 -9.46
C VAL A 149 -3.84 4.93 -9.90
N THR A 150 -3.72 3.61 -9.68
CA THR A 150 -2.54 2.84 -10.10
C THR A 150 -2.37 2.88 -11.62
N LEU A 151 -3.44 2.69 -12.40
CA LEU A 151 -3.38 2.78 -13.85
C LEU A 151 -3.00 4.19 -14.32
N ALA A 152 -3.53 5.25 -13.70
CA ALA A 152 -3.16 6.62 -14.05
C ALA A 152 -1.67 6.88 -13.80
N VAL A 153 -1.13 6.42 -12.67
CA VAL A 153 0.30 6.57 -12.32
C VAL A 153 1.21 5.81 -13.28
N VAL A 154 0.79 4.65 -13.79
CA VAL A 154 1.60 3.82 -14.68
C VAL A 154 1.43 4.21 -16.15
N LEU A 155 0.25 4.64 -16.58
CA LEU A 155 -0.05 4.85 -18.00
C LEU A 155 0.00 6.30 -18.43
N LEU A 156 -0.32 7.26 -17.54
CA LEU A 156 -0.41 8.67 -17.90
C LEU A 156 0.85 9.44 -17.49
N ASN A 157 1.22 10.42 -18.33
CA ASN A 157 2.23 11.40 -17.97
C ASN A 157 1.61 12.42 -17.01
N LEU A 158 1.83 12.24 -15.71
CA LEU A 158 1.24 13.09 -14.69
C LEU A 158 1.83 14.51 -14.75
N GLY A 159 0.96 15.51 -14.71
CA GLY A 159 1.32 16.93 -14.87
C GLY A 159 1.38 17.38 -16.33
N ALA A 160 1.48 16.48 -17.31
CA ALA A 160 1.27 16.84 -18.71
C ALA A 160 -0.21 17.15 -18.96
N ASN A 161 -0.48 18.03 -19.91
CA ASN A 161 -1.85 18.32 -20.32
C ASN A 161 -2.39 17.24 -21.26
N THR A 162 -3.70 17.03 -21.24
CA THR A 162 -4.44 16.33 -22.29
C THR A 162 -4.27 17.03 -23.65
N THR A 163 -4.46 16.29 -24.74
CA THR A 163 -4.24 16.77 -26.12
C THR A 163 -5.52 17.28 -26.81
N GLY A 164 -6.64 17.29 -26.09
CA GLY A 164 -7.94 17.73 -26.60
C GLY A 164 -8.07 19.25 -26.76
N THR A 165 -9.27 19.70 -27.14
CA THR A 165 -9.58 21.13 -27.39
C THR A 165 -9.43 22.01 -26.14
N THR A 166 -9.52 21.43 -24.96
CA THR A 166 -9.31 22.10 -23.68
C THR A 166 -8.24 21.32 -22.90
N PRO A 167 -6.97 21.77 -22.94
CA PRO A 167 -5.89 21.13 -22.22
C PRO A 167 -6.12 21.18 -20.70
N VAL A 168 -6.11 20.02 -20.05
CA VAL A 168 -6.22 19.89 -18.59
C VAL A 168 -5.05 19.05 -18.07
N PRO A 169 -4.38 19.45 -16.98
CA PRO A 169 -3.31 18.65 -16.39
C PRO A 169 -3.82 17.28 -15.94
N GLN A 170 -3.13 16.22 -16.35
CA GLN A 170 -3.41 14.86 -15.90
C GLN A 170 -2.90 14.67 -14.48
N THR A 171 -3.74 14.10 -13.63
CA THR A 171 -3.42 13.73 -12.25
C THR A 171 -3.61 12.22 -12.05
N ALA A 172 -3.22 11.73 -10.87
CA ALA A 172 -3.48 10.34 -10.49
C ALA A 172 -4.99 10.02 -10.37
N LEU A 173 -5.88 11.02 -10.42
CA LEU A 173 -7.34 10.83 -10.44
C LEU A 173 -7.95 10.94 -11.85
N THR A 174 -7.15 11.17 -12.89
CA THR A 174 -7.67 11.39 -14.27
C THR A 174 -8.58 10.26 -14.72
N LEU A 175 -8.13 9.01 -14.57
CA LEU A 175 -8.92 7.84 -14.97
C LEU A 175 -10.13 7.61 -14.06
N ALA A 176 -9.97 7.84 -12.74
CA ALA A 176 -11.06 7.69 -11.77
C ALA A 176 -12.22 8.67 -12.00
N ASN A 177 -11.92 9.82 -12.61
CA ASN A 177 -12.91 10.85 -12.95
C ASN A 177 -13.63 10.56 -14.29
N ILE A 178 -13.22 9.53 -15.02
CA ILE A 178 -13.98 9.03 -16.16
C ILE A 178 -15.11 8.16 -15.58
N PRO A 179 -16.40 8.38 -15.96
CA PRO A 179 -17.54 7.71 -15.35
C PRO A 179 -17.71 6.25 -15.82
N LEU A 180 -16.65 5.43 -15.69
CA LEU A 180 -16.64 4.00 -15.99
C LEU A 180 -17.02 3.16 -14.77
N ASN A 181 -16.73 3.66 -13.57
CA ASN A 181 -17.05 2.97 -12.32
C ASN A 181 -18.50 3.23 -11.88
N PRO A 182 -19.15 2.28 -11.18
CA PRO A 182 -20.38 2.55 -10.47
C PRO A 182 -20.22 3.75 -9.53
N PRO A 183 -21.15 4.72 -9.53
CA PRO A 183 -20.97 5.98 -8.81
C PRO A 183 -21.05 5.81 -7.29
N ALA A 184 -21.72 4.77 -6.80
CA ALA A 184 -21.85 4.46 -5.37
C ALA A 184 -22.25 2.99 -5.17
N ASN A 185 -22.11 2.53 -3.93
CA ASN A 185 -22.69 1.26 -3.49
C ASN A 185 -24.21 1.36 -3.36
N ASP A 186 -24.89 0.22 -3.50
CA ASP A 186 -26.35 0.10 -3.31
C ASP A 186 -26.83 0.55 -1.91
N ARG A 187 -25.99 0.34 -0.90
CA ARG A 187 -26.21 0.81 0.48
C ARG A 187 -25.01 1.65 0.95
N PRO A 188 -25.24 2.76 1.69
CA PRO A 188 -24.14 3.55 2.24
C PRO A 188 -23.33 2.74 3.25
N PHE A 189 -22.04 3.07 3.39
CA PHE A 189 -21.21 2.52 4.46
C PHE A 189 -21.71 2.96 5.83
N ALA A 190 -21.63 2.06 6.81
CA ALA A 190 -21.93 2.40 8.20
C ALA A 190 -20.83 3.31 8.77
N THR A 191 -21.18 4.14 9.76
CA THR A 191 -20.21 4.99 10.47
C THR A 191 -19.48 4.26 11.60
N ALA A 192 -19.91 3.03 11.92
CA ALA A 192 -19.32 2.15 12.92
C ALA A 192 -19.09 0.76 12.34
N PHE A 193 -18.17 0.01 12.95
CA PHE A 193 -17.90 -1.37 12.55
C PHE A 193 -19.11 -2.28 12.84
N PRO A 194 -19.48 -3.21 11.93
CA PRO A 194 -18.89 -3.44 10.61
C PRO A 194 -19.29 -2.36 9.58
N TYR A 195 -18.30 -1.78 8.89
CA TYR A 195 -18.51 -0.65 7.98
C TYR A 195 -19.24 -1.02 6.68
N LEU A 196 -19.20 -2.30 6.29
CA LEU A 196 -19.91 -2.83 5.13
C LEU A 196 -21.34 -3.21 5.50
N ALA A 197 -22.29 -2.92 4.62
CA ALA A 197 -23.65 -3.40 4.77
C ALA A 197 -23.69 -4.95 4.77
N ALA A 198 -24.63 -5.52 5.52
CA ALA A 198 -24.84 -6.97 5.52
C ALA A 198 -25.23 -7.45 4.10
N PRO A 199 -24.78 -8.65 3.69
CA PRO A 199 -25.31 -9.27 2.49
C PRO A 199 -26.79 -9.58 2.70
N PHE A 200 -27.63 -8.95 1.87
CA PHE A 200 -29.11 -9.00 1.86
C PHE A 200 -29.81 -8.63 3.17
#